data_AF-A0A966PXB5-F1
#
_entry.id   AF-A0A966PXB5-F1
#
_cell.length_a   1.000
_cell.length_b   1.000
_cell.length_c   1.000
_cell.angle_alpha   90.00
_cell.angle_beta   90.00
_cell.angle_gamma   90.00
#
_symmetry.space_group_name_H-M   'P 1'
#
loop_
_entity.id
_entity.type
_entity.pdbx_description
1 polymer ?
#
loop_
_entity_poly.entity_id
_entity_poly.type
_entity_poly.pdbx_seq_one_letter_code
_entity_poly.pdbx_strand_id
1 'polypeptide(L)'
;MSFIDTKYINLISPQLVKFTKKKEDLYTFRCPYCGDSSKNQNKTRGYFYRKRSDFFFKCHNCGQGRTLANFFKDNCVSLYDEYVLERYKEGLTGKSTNTPNPKFNISKPIFVKSKPSEDVNILSNLEKISDLNSTHAAKAYLINRQIPEKYFSNFYYAEDFNAWACLENTQQESRIVIPLFTAEGKVFGHQGRSLDKNTKLRYITTILDKEHPKVFGLNNINPAEKIYVTEGPFDSLFLQNAIAMCGSDVALDQFKFNDVVYVLDNEPRNRQIVDRYEKLIDQGKSLVIWHQEIKEKDINDMVIAGRNVQHVVECNTYQGLEAKIKLTSWKKI
;
A
#
# COMPACT_ATOMS: atom_id res chain seq x y z
N MET A 1 8.38 30.46 -31.76
CA MET A 1 9.45 29.45 -31.59
C MET A 1 9.37 28.95 -30.17
N SER A 2 9.30 27.64 -29.90
CA SER A 2 9.39 27.14 -28.53
C SER A 2 10.82 27.35 -28.04
N PHE A 3 11.03 28.42 -27.28
CA PHE A 3 12.33 28.75 -26.67
C PHE A 3 12.85 27.58 -25.82
N ILE A 4 11.93 26.91 -25.12
CA ILE A 4 12.20 25.72 -24.32
C ILE A 4 12.74 24.59 -25.20
N ASP A 5 12.08 24.24 -26.31
CA ASP A 5 12.56 23.14 -27.17
C ASP A 5 13.97 23.40 -27.70
N THR A 6 14.26 24.65 -28.09
CA THR A 6 15.59 25.04 -28.60
C THR A 6 16.65 24.96 -27.51
N LYS A 7 16.33 25.44 -26.29
CA LYS A 7 17.21 25.32 -25.12
C LYS A 7 17.60 23.87 -24.86
N TYR A 8 16.63 22.97 -24.78
CA TYR A 8 16.91 21.56 -24.46
C TYR A 8 17.55 20.77 -25.61
N ILE A 9 17.28 21.13 -26.86
CA ILE A 9 18.02 20.61 -28.02
C ILE A 9 19.51 20.98 -27.92
N ASN A 10 19.82 22.22 -27.51
CA ASN A 10 21.21 22.65 -27.32
C ASN A 10 21.86 21.95 -26.12
N LEU A 11 21.12 21.70 -25.03
CA LEU A 11 21.63 20.99 -23.85
C LEU A 11 21.98 19.52 -24.15
N ILE A 12 21.19 18.82 -24.96
CA ILE A 12 21.51 17.43 -25.35
C ILE A 12 22.57 17.36 -26.46
N SER A 13 22.81 18.46 -27.18
CA SER A 13 23.69 18.46 -28.36
C SER A 13 25.09 17.86 -28.15
N PRO A 14 25.78 18.04 -27.00
CA PRO A 14 27.11 17.45 -26.78
C PRO A 14 27.06 15.92 -26.67
N GLN A 15 25.92 15.35 -26.31
CA GLN A 15 25.71 13.91 -26.18
C GLN A 15 25.38 13.25 -27.54
N LEU A 16 25.02 14.05 -28.55
CA LEU A 16 24.62 13.57 -29.87
C LEU A 16 25.80 13.61 -30.85
N VAL A 17 26.19 12.43 -31.34
CA VAL A 17 27.31 12.30 -32.27
C VAL A 17 27.02 13.00 -33.59
N LYS A 18 27.95 13.85 -34.04
CA LYS A 18 27.87 14.64 -35.28
C LYS A 18 26.64 15.56 -35.33
N PHE A 19 26.29 16.14 -34.18
CA PHE A 19 25.25 17.14 -34.11
C PHE A 19 25.61 18.40 -34.90
N THR A 20 24.68 18.84 -35.74
CA THR A 20 24.84 20.05 -36.56
C THR A 20 23.50 20.73 -36.75
N LYS A 21 23.44 22.02 -36.41
CA LYS A 21 22.32 22.89 -36.79
C LYS A 21 22.43 23.22 -38.28
N LYS A 22 21.46 22.77 -39.08
CA LYS A 22 21.44 23.05 -40.53
C LYS A 22 20.73 24.37 -40.82
N LYS A 23 19.64 24.64 -40.12
CA LYS A 23 18.85 25.89 -40.18
C LYS A 23 18.24 26.14 -38.80
N GLU A 24 17.55 27.26 -38.62
CA GLU A 24 16.93 27.64 -37.35
C GLU A 24 16.05 26.53 -36.75
N ASP A 25 15.26 25.86 -37.59
CA ASP A 25 14.29 24.83 -37.21
C ASP A 25 14.68 23.40 -37.61
N LEU A 26 15.96 23.16 -37.94
CA LEU A 26 16.43 21.86 -38.43
C LEU A 26 17.82 21.52 -37.93
N TYR A 27 17.91 20.41 -37.20
CA TYR A 27 19.15 19.84 -36.67
C TYR A 27 19.34 18.43 -37.21
N THR A 28 20.58 18.03 -37.47
CA THR A 28 20.92 16.66 -37.89
C THR A 28 22.01 16.08 -37.00
N PHE A 29 21.96 14.78 -36.77
CA PHE A 29 22.91 14.04 -35.96
C PHE A 29 22.81 12.54 -36.28
N ARG A 30 23.76 11.77 -35.76
CA ARG A 30 23.74 10.31 -35.87
C ARG A 30 22.60 9.76 -35.03
N CYS A 31 21.72 8.95 -35.62
CA CYS A 31 20.57 8.40 -34.91
C CYS A 31 21.01 7.50 -33.74
N PRO A 32 20.64 7.81 -32.48
CA PRO A 32 21.07 7.02 -31.33
C PRO A 32 20.41 5.64 -31.25
N TYR A 33 19.24 5.47 -31.88
CA TYR A 33 18.52 4.19 -31.88
C TYR A 33 19.11 3.13 -32.82
N CYS A 34 19.73 3.53 -33.92
CA CYS A 34 20.22 2.59 -34.95
C CYS A 34 21.68 2.77 -35.33
N GLY A 35 22.37 3.79 -34.80
CA GLY A 35 23.76 4.08 -35.14
C GLY A 35 23.99 4.47 -36.61
N ASP A 36 22.94 4.74 -37.38
CA ASP A 36 22.99 5.07 -38.80
C ASP A 36 23.64 3.98 -39.68
N SER A 37 24.80 4.23 -40.30
CA SER A 37 25.44 3.33 -41.26
C SER A 37 26.77 2.84 -40.71
N SER A 38 26.95 1.52 -40.69
CA SER A 38 28.24 0.90 -40.35
C SER A 38 29.27 1.05 -41.47
N LYS A 39 28.81 1.22 -42.73
CA LYS A 39 29.68 1.35 -43.92
C LYS A 39 30.18 2.78 -44.14
N ASN A 40 29.34 3.79 -43.90
CA ASN A 40 29.74 5.19 -44.03
C ASN A 40 29.47 5.94 -42.73
N GLN A 41 30.54 6.14 -41.96
CA GLN A 41 30.48 6.76 -40.64
C GLN A 41 30.07 8.24 -40.69
N ASN A 42 30.11 8.90 -41.86
CA ASN A 42 29.74 10.31 -42.03
C ASN A 42 28.25 10.53 -42.33
N LYS A 43 27.45 9.46 -42.53
CA LYS A 43 26.01 9.60 -42.76
C LYS A 43 25.25 9.86 -41.45
N THR A 44 24.59 11.00 -41.37
CA THR A 44 23.64 11.36 -40.30
C THR A 44 22.22 11.38 -40.87
N ARG A 45 21.30 10.57 -40.32
CA ARG A 45 19.89 10.55 -40.74
C ARG A 45 18.92 10.71 -39.57
N GLY A 46 19.42 11.05 -38.39
CA GLY A 46 18.60 11.57 -37.29
C GLY A 46 18.38 13.06 -37.47
N TYR A 47 17.14 13.51 -37.30
CA TYR A 47 16.77 14.92 -37.41
C TYR A 47 15.88 15.35 -36.25
N PHE A 48 16.15 16.54 -35.72
CA PHE A 48 15.13 17.33 -35.04
C PHE A 48 14.59 18.36 -36.02
N TYR A 49 13.28 18.41 -36.18
CA TYR A 49 12.61 19.34 -37.08
C TYR A 49 11.37 19.91 -36.42
N ARG A 50 11.06 21.16 -36.73
CA ARG A 50 9.84 21.82 -36.25
C ARG A 50 8.63 21.39 -37.09
N LYS A 51 7.53 21.09 -36.41
CA LYS A 51 6.21 20.96 -37.03
C LYS A 51 5.21 21.75 -36.20
N ARG A 52 4.64 22.81 -36.81
CA ARG A 52 3.86 23.84 -36.10
C ARG A 52 4.74 24.52 -35.02
N SER A 53 4.34 24.43 -33.76
CA SER A 53 5.01 25.05 -32.62
C SER A 53 6.08 24.19 -31.96
N ASP A 54 6.03 22.86 -32.14
CA ASP A 54 6.87 21.91 -31.41
C ASP A 54 7.92 21.24 -32.30
N PHE A 55 8.98 20.74 -31.66
CA PHE A 55 10.00 19.92 -32.30
C PHE A 55 9.72 18.41 -32.19
N PHE A 56 10.11 17.69 -33.23
CA PHE A 56 9.99 16.24 -33.32
C PHE A 56 11.29 15.61 -33.78
N PHE A 57 11.53 14.39 -33.33
CA PHE A 57 12.59 13.54 -33.83
C PHE A 57 12.10 12.64 -34.95
N LYS A 58 12.86 12.53 -36.03
CA LYS A 58 12.69 11.50 -37.06
C LYS A 58 14.03 10.96 -37.52
N CYS A 59 14.11 9.64 -37.66
CA CYS A 59 15.19 8.98 -38.36
C CYS A 59 14.75 8.54 -39.77
N HIS A 60 15.52 8.90 -40.80
CA HIS A 60 15.30 8.45 -42.18
C HIS A 60 16.03 7.13 -42.51
N ASN A 61 16.70 6.50 -41.54
CA ASN A 61 17.28 5.16 -41.68
C ASN A 61 16.35 4.08 -41.14
N CYS A 62 16.08 4.09 -39.82
CA CYS A 62 15.23 3.09 -39.16
C CYS A 62 13.74 3.49 -39.12
N GLY A 63 13.39 4.68 -39.58
CA GLY A 63 12.00 5.17 -39.57
C GLY A 63 11.49 5.64 -38.20
N GLN A 64 12.26 5.50 -37.12
CA GLN A 64 11.83 5.88 -35.77
C GLN A 64 11.43 7.35 -35.69
N GLY A 65 10.24 7.62 -35.15
CA GLY A 65 9.76 8.96 -34.81
C GLY A 65 9.46 9.09 -33.32
N ARG A 66 9.74 10.25 -32.73
CA ARG A 66 9.42 10.58 -31.32
C ARG A 66 9.04 12.06 -31.20
N THR A 67 8.21 12.39 -30.20
CA THR A 67 8.14 13.77 -29.69
C THR A 67 9.47 14.12 -29.02
N LEU A 68 9.77 15.40 -28.86
CA LEU A 68 11.01 15.82 -28.18
C LEU A 68 11.07 15.30 -26.73
N ALA A 69 9.94 15.34 -26.01
CA ALA A 69 9.80 14.78 -24.66
C ALA A 69 10.20 13.29 -24.62
N ASN A 70 9.61 12.46 -25.49
CA ASN A 70 9.92 11.02 -25.51
C ASN A 70 11.34 10.74 -25.99
N PHE A 71 11.91 11.59 -26.86
CA PHE A 71 13.32 11.47 -27.23
C PHE A 71 14.23 11.69 -26.02
N PHE A 72 13.99 12.71 -25.19
CA PHE A 72 14.74 12.91 -23.95
C PHE A 72 14.55 11.74 -23.00
N LYS A 73 13.31 11.25 -22.84
CA LYS A 73 13.03 10.08 -22.01
C LYS A 73 13.87 8.85 -22.40
N ASP A 74 14.03 8.63 -23.70
CA ASP A 74 14.74 7.47 -24.24
C ASP A 74 16.28 7.63 -24.16
N ASN A 75 16.82 8.86 -24.20
CA ASN A 75 18.26 9.10 -24.39
C ASN A 75 18.95 9.87 -23.24
N CYS A 76 18.21 10.62 -22.42
CA CYS A 76 18.74 11.43 -21.33
C CYS A 76 17.64 11.74 -20.29
N VAL A 77 17.49 10.85 -19.30
CA VAL A 77 16.43 10.95 -18.27
C VAL A 77 16.54 12.23 -17.44
N SER A 78 17.75 12.70 -17.13
CA SER A 78 17.94 13.96 -16.38
C SER A 78 17.37 15.17 -17.12
N LEU A 79 17.66 15.29 -18.43
CA LEU A 79 17.10 16.36 -19.26
C LEU A 79 15.60 16.20 -19.48
N TYR A 80 15.07 14.98 -19.46
CA TYR A 80 13.63 14.74 -19.58
C TYR A 80 12.86 15.36 -18.41
N ASP A 81 13.31 15.13 -17.18
CA ASP A 81 12.62 15.65 -15.99
C ASP A 81 12.65 17.18 -15.94
N GLU A 82 13.81 17.77 -16.23
CA GLU A 82 13.97 19.23 -16.34
C GLU A 82 13.07 19.82 -17.44
N TYR A 83 13.06 19.21 -18.63
CA TYR A 83 12.25 19.64 -19.77
C TYR A 83 10.74 19.60 -19.47
N VAL A 84 10.27 18.52 -18.85
CA VAL A 84 8.86 18.36 -18.47
C VAL A 84 8.47 19.40 -17.42
N LEU A 85 9.32 19.64 -16.41
CA LEU A 85 9.06 20.64 -15.37
C LEU A 85 9.03 22.07 -15.92
N GLU A 86 9.96 22.42 -16.83
CA GLU A 86 10.00 23.75 -17.43
C GLU A 86 8.81 23.99 -18.35
N ARG A 87 8.40 22.98 -19.14
CA ARG A 87 7.15 23.06 -19.92
C ARG A 87 5.91 23.13 -19.04
N TYR A 88 5.91 22.47 -17.88
CA TYR A 88 4.80 22.52 -16.93
C TYR A 88 4.62 23.93 -16.34
N LYS A 89 5.71 24.61 -15.97
CA LYS A 89 5.68 26.01 -15.48
C LYS A 89 5.04 26.97 -16.48
N GLU A 90 5.26 26.74 -17.77
CA GLU A 90 4.74 27.56 -18.88
C GLU A 90 3.35 27.10 -19.36
N GLY A 91 2.72 26.11 -18.70
CA GLY A 91 1.40 25.59 -19.08
C GLY A 91 1.39 24.80 -20.39
N LEU A 92 2.53 24.28 -20.85
CA LEU A 92 2.72 23.58 -22.13
C LEU A 92 2.69 22.05 -22.00
N THR A 93 2.00 21.53 -20.99
CA THR A 93 1.82 20.09 -20.70
C THR A 93 0.35 19.73 -20.52
N GLY A 94 0.00 18.44 -20.66
CA GLY A 94 -1.35 17.94 -20.45
C GLY A 94 -2.14 17.69 -21.74
N LYS A 95 -3.49 17.69 -21.65
CA LYS A 95 -4.37 17.35 -22.78
C LYS A 95 -4.10 18.28 -23.97
N SER A 96 -3.96 17.71 -25.17
CA SER A 96 -3.65 18.42 -26.42
C SER A 96 -2.21 18.95 -26.57
N THR A 97 -1.26 18.46 -25.76
CA THR A 97 0.18 18.80 -25.89
C THR A 97 1.04 17.55 -26.13
N ASN A 98 2.27 17.75 -26.61
CA ASN A 98 3.23 16.68 -26.90
C ASN A 98 4.06 16.24 -25.68
N THR A 99 3.78 16.80 -24.49
CA THR A 99 4.54 16.61 -23.25
C THR A 99 3.58 16.24 -22.11
N PRO A 100 3.77 15.11 -21.43
CA PRO A 100 2.90 14.71 -20.33
C PRO A 100 3.05 15.65 -19.12
N ASN A 101 2.02 15.76 -18.28
CA ASN A 101 2.17 16.42 -16.99
C ASN A 101 3.20 15.67 -16.13
N PRO A 102 4.07 16.38 -15.40
CA PRO A 102 4.99 15.75 -14.45
C PRO A 102 4.19 14.92 -13.44
N LYS A 103 4.61 13.67 -13.25
CA LYS A 103 4.10 12.83 -12.17
C LYS A 103 4.84 13.21 -10.90
N PHE A 104 4.27 14.12 -10.13
CA PHE A 104 4.76 14.43 -8.80
C PHE A 104 4.46 13.24 -7.87
N ASN A 105 5.44 12.36 -7.66
CA ASN A 105 5.46 11.47 -6.50
C ASN A 105 5.88 12.28 -5.25
N ILE A 106 5.23 13.41 -5.02
CA ILE A 106 5.40 14.16 -3.79
C ILE A 106 4.55 13.42 -2.77
N SER A 107 5.17 12.54 -1.98
CA SER A 107 4.61 12.19 -0.68
C SER A 107 4.37 13.52 0.03
N LYS A 108 3.10 13.88 0.23
CA LYS A 108 2.71 15.14 0.90
C LYS A 108 3.58 15.29 2.16
N PRO A 109 4.26 16.42 2.38
CA PRO A 109 5.01 16.62 3.60
C PRO A 109 4.04 16.45 4.78
N ILE A 110 4.32 15.46 5.60
CA ILE A 110 3.55 15.22 6.82
C ILE A 110 4.02 16.31 7.77
N PHE A 111 3.18 17.30 8.04
CA PHE A 111 3.35 18.14 9.20
C PHE A 111 3.14 17.26 10.43
N VAL A 112 4.20 16.59 10.87
CA VAL A 112 4.24 15.96 12.19
C VAL A 112 4.23 17.14 13.15
N LYS A 113 3.06 17.45 13.74
CA LYS A 113 3.05 18.20 15.00
C LYS A 113 3.95 17.38 15.94
N SER A 114 5.15 17.90 16.21
CA SER A 114 6.18 17.42 17.13
C SER A 114 6.01 15.95 17.58
N LYS A 115 6.93 15.08 17.15
CA LYS A 115 7.14 13.77 17.78
C LYS A 115 6.97 13.93 19.31
N PRO A 116 6.04 13.21 19.97
CA PRO A 116 6.11 13.09 21.41
C PRO A 116 7.51 12.56 21.74
N SER A 117 8.20 13.22 22.66
CA SER A 117 9.44 12.72 23.25
C SER A 117 9.27 11.24 23.59
N GLU A 118 10.34 10.45 23.38
CA GLU A 118 10.39 8.98 23.33
C GLU A 118 9.77 8.20 24.52
N ASP A 119 9.23 8.85 25.54
CA ASP A 119 8.72 8.23 26.78
C ASP A 119 7.31 8.65 27.21
N VAL A 120 6.53 9.38 26.39
CA VAL A 120 5.12 9.63 26.74
C VAL A 120 4.28 8.42 26.34
N ASN A 121 3.95 7.57 27.31
CA ASN A 121 2.96 6.52 27.13
C ASN A 121 1.61 7.17 26.83
N ILE A 122 1.24 7.31 25.55
CA ILE A 122 -0.02 7.92 25.10
C ILE A 122 -1.28 7.27 25.70
N LEU A 123 -1.13 6.05 26.24
CA LEU A 123 -2.19 5.25 26.85
C LEU A 123 -2.30 5.50 28.36
N SER A 124 -1.39 6.27 28.98
CA SER A 124 -1.37 6.50 30.43
C SER A 124 -2.64 7.15 30.97
N ASN A 125 -3.31 7.95 30.13
CA ASN A 125 -4.52 8.69 30.49
C ASN A 125 -5.80 7.91 30.19
N LEU A 126 -5.69 6.67 29.72
CA LEU A 126 -6.83 5.81 29.43
C LEU A 126 -6.91 4.68 30.46
N GLU A 127 -8.14 4.31 30.80
CA GLU A 127 -8.40 3.15 31.66
C GLU A 127 -8.27 1.86 30.85
N LYS A 128 -7.59 0.86 31.43
CA LYS A 128 -7.54 -0.49 30.85
C LYS A 128 -8.88 -1.18 30.99
N ILE A 129 -9.27 -1.98 30.01
CA ILE A 129 -10.54 -2.71 30.07
C ILE A 129 -10.55 -3.77 31.18
N SER A 130 -9.39 -4.30 31.57
CA SER A 130 -9.26 -5.19 32.74
C SER A 130 -9.82 -4.57 34.02
N ASP A 131 -9.57 -3.27 34.21
CA ASP A 131 -9.80 -2.53 35.46
C ASP A 131 -11.23 -1.97 35.54
N LEU A 132 -11.95 -1.96 34.40
CA LEU A 132 -13.35 -1.56 34.34
C LEU A 132 -14.26 -2.55 35.08
N ASN A 133 -15.35 -2.03 35.65
CA ASN A 133 -16.38 -2.85 36.26
C ASN A 133 -17.06 -3.79 35.24
N SER A 134 -17.61 -4.91 35.70
CA SER A 134 -18.23 -5.93 34.84
C SER A 134 -19.44 -5.43 34.05
N THR A 135 -20.11 -4.39 34.54
CA THR A 135 -21.26 -3.75 33.88
C THR A 135 -20.87 -2.76 32.78
N HIS A 136 -19.58 -2.41 32.66
CA HIS A 136 -19.13 -1.40 31.73
C HIS A 136 -19.30 -1.86 30.28
N ALA A 137 -19.87 -1.01 29.42
CA ALA A 137 -20.21 -1.35 28.04
C ALA A 137 -19.03 -1.93 27.24
N ALA A 138 -17.83 -1.36 27.40
CA ALA A 138 -16.61 -1.85 26.74
C ALA A 138 -16.18 -3.27 27.19
N LYS A 139 -16.30 -3.57 28.49
CA LYS A 139 -15.95 -4.90 29.03
C LYS A 139 -17.00 -5.93 28.63
N ALA A 140 -18.28 -5.58 28.76
CA ALA A 140 -19.40 -6.38 28.28
C ALA A 140 -19.29 -6.68 26.77
N TYR A 141 -18.81 -5.72 25.97
CA TYR A 141 -18.56 -5.90 24.54
C TYR A 141 -17.56 -7.02 24.25
N LEU A 142 -16.41 -7.05 24.94
CA LEU A 142 -15.40 -8.10 24.78
C LEU A 142 -15.90 -9.46 25.27
N ILE A 143 -16.61 -9.49 26.40
CA ILE A 143 -17.21 -10.71 26.97
C ILE A 143 -18.23 -11.31 26.00
N ASN A 144 -19.11 -10.48 25.42
CA ASN A 144 -20.11 -10.94 24.44
C ASN A 144 -19.48 -11.47 23.15
N ARG A 145 -18.23 -11.06 22.85
CA ARG A 145 -17.42 -11.61 21.75
C ARG A 145 -16.61 -12.84 22.17
N GLN A 146 -16.77 -13.33 23.40
CA GLN A 146 -16.00 -14.44 23.97
C GLN A 146 -14.48 -14.23 23.97
N ILE A 147 -14.01 -12.98 23.92
CA ILE A 147 -12.57 -12.69 23.96
C ILE A 147 -12.02 -13.12 25.34
N PRO A 148 -10.93 -13.90 25.40
CA PRO A 148 -10.37 -14.36 26.67
C PRO A 148 -9.95 -13.20 27.58
N GLU A 149 -10.32 -13.25 28.87
CA GLU A 149 -10.06 -12.17 29.84
C GLU A 149 -8.57 -11.85 30.01
N LYS A 150 -7.68 -12.82 29.78
CA LYS A 150 -6.22 -12.62 29.79
C LYS A 150 -5.75 -11.52 28.82
N TYR A 151 -6.56 -11.17 27.81
CA TYR A 151 -6.24 -10.12 26.85
C TYR A 151 -6.86 -8.77 27.18
N PHE A 152 -7.71 -8.65 28.21
CA PHE A 152 -8.41 -7.40 28.50
C PHE A 152 -7.45 -6.27 28.93
N SER A 153 -6.30 -6.62 29.53
CA SER A 153 -5.23 -5.68 29.87
C SER A 153 -4.55 -5.06 28.65
N ASN A 154 -4.74 -5.62 27.46
CA ASN A 154 -4.15 -5.13 26.21
C ASN A 154 -4.98 -4.02 25.56
N PHE A 155 -6.19 -3.79 26.06
CA PHE A 155 -7.15 -2.84 25.51
C PHE A 155 -7.46 -1.74 26.50
N TYR A 156 -7.81 -0.58 25.97
CA TYR A 156 -8.15 0.60 26.75
C TYR A 156 -9.52 1.13 26.33
N TYR A 157 -10.13 1.94 27.19
CA TYR A 157 -11.38 2.61 26.88
C TYR A 157 -11.17 4.12 26.77
N ALA A 158 -11.69 4.70 25.69
CA ALA A 158 -11.77 6.14 25.52
C ALA A 158 -13.25 6.55 25.46
N GLU A 159 -13.70 7.37 26.41
CA GLU A 159 -15.06 7.91 26.44
C GLU A 159 -15.31 8.88 25.27
N ASP A 160 -14.34 9.74 24.99
CA ASP A 160 -14.27 10.56 23.78
C ASP A 160 -13.00 10.20 22.98
N PHE A 161 -13.13 9.19 22.11
CA PHE A 161 -12.03 8.73 21.28
C PHE A 161 -11.55 9.81 20.31
N ASN A 162 -12.46 10.60 19.75
CA ASN A 162 -12.10 11.59 18.74
C ASN A 162 -11.29 12.74 19.35
N ALA A 163 -11.67 13.20 20.54
CA ALA A 163 -10.88 14.17 21.29
C ALA A 163 -9.52 13.58 21.72
N TRP A 164 -9.51 12.37 22.28
CA TRP A 164 -8.26 11.72 22.72
C TRP A 164 -7.27 11.48 21.57
N ALA A 165 -7.75 10.94 20.45
CA ALA A 165 -6.94 10.68 19.26
C ALA A 165 -6.68 11.95 18.43
N CYS A 166 -7.13 13.13 18.88
CA CYS A 166 -6.96 14.42 18.21
C CYS A 166 -7.44 14.41 16.75
N LEU A 167 -8.58 13.77 16.49
CA LEU A 167 -9.18 13.68 15.16
C LEU A 167 -9.91 14.98 14.79
N GLU A 168 -10.06 15.25 13.49
CA GLU A 168 -10.78 16.44 13.01
C GLU A 168 -12.29 16.39 13.32
N ASN A 169 -12.84 15.18 13.50
CA ASN A 169 -14.23 15.02 13.90
C ASN A 169 -14.41 15.41 15.36
N THR A 170 -15.33 16.34 15.64
CA THR A 170 -15.61 16.81 17.00
C THR A 170 -16.77 16.08 17.67
N GLN A 171 -17.43 15.15 16.98
CA GLN A 171 -18.49 14.35 17.57
C GLN A 171 -17.89 13.41 18.62
N GLN A 172 -18.37 13.49 19.85
CA GLN A 172 -17.97 12.58 20.91
C GLN A 172 -18.39 11.15 20.57
N GLU A 173 -17.42 10.23 20.55
CA GLU A 173 -17.65 8.81 20.29
C GLU A 173 -16.80 7.95 21.21
N SER A 174 -17.44 7.05 21.96
CA SER A 174 -16.73 6.11 22.82
C SER A 174 -16.24 4.89 22.03
N ARG A 175 -14.98 4.52 22.21
CA ARG A 175 -14.35 3.40 21.48
C ARG A 175 -13.42 2.59 22.38
N ILE A 176 -13.31 1.31 22.07
CA ILE A 176 -12.24 0.44 22.57
C ILE A 176 -10.97 0.79 21.80
N VAL A 177 -9.94 1.20 22.52
CA VAL A 177 -8.62 1.50 21.97
C VAL A 177 -7.78 0.23 21.94
N ILE A 178 -7.31 -0.09 20.75
CA ILE A 178 -6.46 -1.24 20.42
C ILE A 178 -5.08 -0.68 20.04
N PRO A 179 -4.12 -0.65 20.96
CA PRO A 179 -2.77 -0.17 20.67
C PRO A 179 -2.04 -1.09 19.68
N LEU A 180 -1.21 -0.50 18.82
CA LEU A 180 -0.31 -1.21 17.91
C LEU A 180 1.12 -1.03 18.43
N PHE A 181 1.79 -2.15 18.69
CA PHE A 181 3.13 -2.18 19.27
C PHE A 181 4.17 -2.67 18.27
N THR A 182 5.35 -2.07 18.28
CA THR A 182 6.53 -2.60 17.60
C THR A 182 6.97 -3.91 18.27
N ALA A 183 7.90 -4.64 17.66
CA ALA A 183 8.45 -5.87 18.25
C ALA A 183 9.11 -5.61 19.63
N GLU A 184 9.64 -4.40 19.84
CA GLU A 184 10.25 -3.93 21.08
C GLU A 184 9.24 -3.44 22.11
N GLY A 185 7.93 -3.48 21.81
CA GLY A 185 6.87 -3.07 22.72
C GLY A 185 6.57 -1.58 22.76
N LYS A 186 7.09 -0.77 21.81
CA LYS A 186 6.77 0.66 21.71
C LYS A 186 5.48 0.87 20.94
N VAL A 187 4.63 1.81 21.38
CA VAL A 187 3.39 2.13 20.66
C VAL A 187 3.70 2.96 19.43
N PHE A 188 3.36 2.48 18.24
CA PHE A 188 3.54 3.21 16.97
C PHE A 188 2.21 3.64 16.33
N GLY A 189 1.08 3.16 16.87
CA GLY A 189 -0.25 3.48 16.37
C GLY A 189 -1.33 2.90 17.27
N HIS A 190 -2.58 3.14 16.89
CA HIS A 190 -3.74 2.59 17.59
C HIS A 190 -4.94 2.47 16.66
N GLN A 191 -5.86 1.57 16.99
CA GLN A 191 -7.20 1.51 16.41
C GLN A 191 -8.27 1.82 17.44
N GLY A 192 -9.30 2.55 17.03
CA GLY A 192 -10.53 2.75 17.80
C GLY A 192 -11.65 1.88 17.26
N ARG A 193 -12.06 0.85 18.02
CA ARG A 193 -13.22 0.02 17.73
C ARG A 193 -14.47 0.62 18.37
N SER A 194 -15.46 0.97 17.55
CA SER A 194 -16.76 1.43 18.05
C SER A 194 -17.51 0.34 18.80
N LEU A 195 -18.20 0.76 19.86
CA LEU A 195 -19.13 -0.06 20.62
C LEU A 195 -20.52 -0.15 19.95
N ASP A 196 -20.87 0.83 19.11
CA ASP A 196 -22.16 0.89 18.43
C ASP A 196 -22.18 -0.08 17.25
N LYS A 197 -23.20 -0.95 17.21
CA LYS A 197 -23.42 -1.90 16.12
C LYS A 197 -23.91 -1.23 14.83
N ASN A 198 -24.56 -0.08 14.96
CA ASN A 198 -25.16 0.67 13.85
C ASN A 198 -24.18 1.61 13.15
N THR A 199 -22.98 1.82 13.72
CA THR A 199 -21.99 2.67 13.07
C THR A 199 -21.52 2.05 11.75
N LYS A 200 -21.40 2.90 10.72
CA LYS A 200 -20.81 2.50 9.44
C LYS A 200 -19.29 2.33 9.55
N LEU A 201 -18.63 3.10 10.43
CA LEU A 201 -17.17 3.10 10.61
C LEU A 201 -16.79 2.39 11.90
N ARG A 202 -16.74 1.06 11.82
CA ARG A 202 -16.48 0.21 12.98
C ARG A 202 -15.07 0.34 13.54
N TYR A 203 -14.07 0.55 12.69
CA TYR A 203 -12.68 0.77 13.09
C TYR A 203 -12.17 2.10 12.54
N ILE A 204 -11.45 2.85 13.35
CA ILE A 204 -10.65 4.01 12.95
C ILE A 204 -9.20 3.68 13.28
N THR A 205 -8.27 3.81 12.32
CA THR A 205 -6.85 3.53 12.54
C THR A 205 -6.04 4.82 12.47
N THR A 206 -5.26 5.10 13.52
CA THR A 206 -4.34 6.23 13.59
C THR A 206 -2.92 5.70 13.72
N ILE A 207 -2.04 6.13 12.81
CA ILE A 207 -0.63 5.74 12.81
C ILE A 207 0.20 6.94 13.21
N LEU A 208 0.95 6.79 14.30
CA LEU A 208 1.83 7.82 14.85
C LEU A 208 3.19 7.78 14.16
N ASP A 209 3.68 6.56 13.91
CA ASP A 209 4.89 6.32 13.14
C ASP A 209 4.59 5.46 11.92
N LYS A 210 4.77 6.06 10.74
CA LYS A 210 4.46 5.43 9.44
C LYS A 210 5.55 4.51 8.94
N GLU A 211 6.71 4.46 9.61
CA GLU A 211 7.79 3.53 9.27
C GLU A 211 7.41 2.09 9.65
N HIS A 212 6.46 1.92 10.58
CA HIS A 212 5.99 0.62 11.01
C HIS A 212 4.73 0.17 10.27
N PRO A 213 4.66 -1.11 9.84
CA PRO A 213 3.47 -1.66 9.21
C PRO A 213 2.33 -1.77 10.22
N LYS A 214 1.09 -1.61 9.75
CA LYS A 214 -0.11 -1.63 10.58
C LYS A 214 -0.49 -3.06 11.00
N VAL A 215 0.33 -3.65 11.87
CA VAL A 215 0.16 -5.03 12.34
C VAL A 215 -0.06 -5.02 13.86
N PHE A 216 -1.08 -5.75 14.29
CA PHE A 216 -1.34 -6.00 15.71
C PHE A 216 -0.75 -7.35 16.13
N GLY A 217 -0.20 -7.42 17.35
CA GLY A 217 0.28 -8.67 17.96
C GLY A 217 1.76 -9.00 17.75
N LEU A 218 2.54 -8.16 17.03
CA LEU A 218 3.95 -8.43 16.73
C LEU A 218 4.86 -8.62 17.96
N ASN A 219 4.51 -8.01 19.09
CA ASN A 219 5.26 -8.09 20.34
C ASN A 219 5.06 -9.41 21.10
N ASN A 220 4.12 -10.26 20.68
CA ASN A 220 3.69 -11.46 21.41
C ASN A 220 3.77 -12.74 20.56
N ILE A 221 4.61 -12.76 19.51
CA ILE A 221 4.78 -13.91 18.62
C ILE A 221 6.16 -14.54 18.74
N ASN A 222 6.22 -15.85 18.45
CA ASN A 222 7.45 -16.57 18.19
C ASN A 222 7.68 -16.66 16.67
N PRO A 223 8.68 -15.97 16.10
CA PRO A 223 8.95 -15.98 14.66
C PRO A 223 9.48 -17.33 14.14
N ALA A 224 9.92 -18.22 15.03
CA ALA A 224 10.38 -19.55 14.67
C ALA A 224 9.24 -20.55 14.43
N GLU A 225 8.05 -20.26 14.96
CA GLU A 225 6.86 -21.09 14.82
C GLU A 225 5.96 -20.58 13.68
N LYS A 226 4.97 -21.40 13.30
CA LYS A 226 3.95 -21.00 12.33
C LYS A 226 3.16 -19.80 12.86
N ILE A 227 3.01 -18.77 12.02
CA ILE A 227 2.28 -17.55 12.33
C ILE A 227 0.99 -17.49 11.52
N TYR A 228 -0.13 -17.27 12.21
CA TYR A 228 -1.41 -17.02 11.57
C TYR A 228 -1.65 -15.52 11.40
N VAL A 229 -2.07 -15.11 10.20
CA VAL A 229 -2.31 -13.70 9.85
C VAL A 229 -3.79 -13.49 9.59
N THR A 230 -4.49 -12.81 10.50
CA THR A 230 -5.92 -12.50 10.39
C THR A 230 -6.17 -11.10 9.83
N GLU A 231 -7.40 -10.80 9.41
CA GLU A 231 -7.81 -9.42 9.04
C GLU A 231 -8.09 -8.53 10.26
N GLY A 232 -8.62 -9.12 11.34
CA GLY A 232 -9.08 -8.39 12.53
C GLY A 232 -8.22 -8.65 13.77
N PRO A 233 -7.89 -7.61 14.57
CA PRO A 233 -7.18 -7.78 15.84
C PRO A 233 -7.88 -8.69 16.85
N PHE A 234 -9.22 -8.72 16.84
CA PHE A 234 -9.95 -9.62 17.74
C PHE A 234 -9.88 -11.07 17.27
N ASP A 235 -9.89 -11.32 15.97
CA ASP A 235 -9.80 -12.67 15.40
C ASP A 235 -8.45 -13.32 15.73
N SER A 236 -7.36 -12.54 15.70
CA SER A 236 -6.03 -13.04 16.04
C SER A 236 -5.92 -13.50 17.50
N LEU A 237 -6.75 -12.99 18.42
CA LEU A 237 -6.70 -13.39 19.83
C LEU A 237 -7.19 -14.81 20.10
N PHE A 238 -7.88 -15.43 19.13
CA PHE A 238 -8.40 -16.79 19.25
C PHE A 238 -7.45 -17.85 18.68
N LEU A 239 -6.39 -17.42 18.02
CA LEU A 239 -5.38 -18.30 17.43
C LEU A 239 -4.06 -18.22 18.21
N GLN A 240 -3.36 -19.34 18.28
CA GLN A 240 -2.02 -19.39 18.84
C GLN A 240 -1.02 -18.77 17.84
N ASN A 241 -0.08 -17.97 18.35
CA ASN A 241 0.97 -17.33 17.57
C ASN A 241 0.44 -16.56 16.34
N ALA A 242 -0.48 -15.62 16.57
CA ALA A 242 -1.19 -14.91 15.50
C ALA A 242 -1.01 -13.39 15.55
N ILE A 243 -1.05 -12.78 14.37
CA ILE A 243 -1.04 -11.33 14.14
C ILE A 243 -2.25 -10.93 13.30
N ALA A 244 -2.59 -9.64 13.32
CA ALA A 244 -3.67 -9.10 12.49
C ALA A 244 -3.22 -7.92 11.61
N MET A 245 -3.61 -7.94 10.35
CA MET A 245 -3.39 -6.84 9.41
C MET A 245 -4.46 -5.76 9.59
N CYS A 246 -4.06 -4.61 10.11
CA CYS A 246 -4.95 -3.48 10.41
C CYS A 246 -5.15 -2.61 9.15
N GLY A 247 -5.64 -3.23 8.06
CA GLY A 247 -5.86 -2.61 6.75
C GLY A 247 -5.44 -3.50 5.57
N SER A 248 -5.81 -3.10 4.36
CA SER A 248 -5.59 -3.90 3.14
C SER A 248 -4.18 -3.82 2.55
N ASP A 249 -3.41 -2.78 2.90
CA ASP A 249 -2.15 -2.43 2.23
C ASP A 249 -0.90 -2.80 3.05
N VAL A 250 -1.00 -3.87 3.85
CA VAL A 250 0.07 -4.29 4.77
C VAL A 250 0.99 -5.29 4.08
N ALA A 251 2.24 -4.88 3.80
CA ALA A 251 3.29 -5.78 3.34
C ALA A 251 4.03 -6.39 4.54
N LEU A 252 4.00 -7.71 4.65
CA LEU A 252 4.69 -8.47 5.70
C LEU A 252 6.11 -8.87 5.30
N ASP A 253 6.54 -8.59 4.07
CA ASP A 253 7.82 -9.06 3.51
C ASP A 253 9.06 -8.51 4.26
N GLN A 254 8.89 -7.46 5.06
CA GLN A 254 9.94 -6.91 5.92
C GLN A 254 10.23 -7.78 7.16
N PHE A 255 9.30 -8.66 7.53
CA PHE A 255 9.46 -9.55 8.68
C PHE A 255 10.03 -10.90 8.24
N LYS A 256 11.01 -11.39 9.00
CA LYS A 256 11.60 -12.73 8.80
C LYS A 256 10.75 -13.77 9.51
N PHE A 257 9.59 -14.09 8.95
CA PHE A 257 8.75 -15.19 9.42
C PHE A 257 9.08 -16.47 8.67
N ASN A 258 9.24 -17.58 9.39
CA ASN A 258 9.59 -18.86 8.77
C ASN A 258 8.39 -19.52 8.06
N ASP A 259 7.22 -19.50 8.69
CA ASP A 259 5.99 -20.11 8.18
C ASP A 259 4.81 -19.18 8.48
N VAL A 260 4.06 -18.81 7.43
CA VAL A 260 2.98 -17.81 7.51
C VAL A 260 1.75 -18.36 6.82
N VAL A 261 0.64 -18.39 7.55
CA VAL A 261 -0.67 -18.82 7.07
C VAL A 261 -1.65 -17.66 7.14
N TYR A 262 -2.19 -17.25 6.00
CA TYR A 262 -3.21 -16.19 5.94
C TYR A 262 -4.60 -16.75 6.26
N VAL A 263 -5.33 -16.06 7.13
CA VAL A 263 -6.67 -16.44 7.57
C VAL A 263 -7.62 -15.27 7.27
N LEU A 264 -8.24 -15.32 6.08
CA LEU A 264 -9.16 -14.29 5.60
C LEU A 264 -10.61 -14.62 5.96
N ASP A 265 -11.48 -13.62 5.92
CA ASP A 265 -12.92 -13.79 6.19
C ASP A 265 -13.56 -14.86 5.28
N ASN A 266 -14.55 -15.58 5.83
CA ASN A 266 -15.36 -16.58 5.13
C ASN A 266 -16.50 -15.93 4.33
N GLU A 267 -16.14 -15.11 3.32
CA GLU A 267 -17.11 -14.42 2.46
C GLU A 267 -17.05 -14.91 1.00
N PRO A 268 -17.56 -16.11 0.67
CA PRO A 268 -17.41 -16.73 -0.66
C PRO A 268 -18.11 -15.99 -1.81
N ARG A 269 -18.97 -15.01 -1.48
CA ARG A 269 -19.70 -14.16 -2.45
C ARG A 269 -19.12 -12.75 -2.56
N ASN A 270 -18.16 -12.38 -1.70
CA ASN A 270 -17.53 -11.07 -1.74
C ASN A 270 -16.35 -11.09 -2.71
N ARG A 271 -16.52 -10.45 -3.87
CA ARG A 271 -15.49 -10.43 -4.93
C ARG A 271 -14.16 -9.88 -4.44
N GLN A 272 -14.16 -8.86 -3.57
CA GLN A 272 -12.92 -8.29 -3.05
C GLN A 272 -12.14 -9.27 -2.18
N ILE A 273 -12.84 -10.09 -1.39
CA ILE A 273 -12.22 -11.14 -0.58
C ILE A 273 -11.72 -12.27 -1.48
N VAL A 274 -12.53 -12.75 -2.43
CA VAL A 274 -12.12 -13.77 -3.41
C VAL A 274 -10.86 -13.32 -4.20
N ASP A 275 -10.82 -12.06 -4.66
CA ASP A 275 -9.66 -11.50 -5.35
C ASP A 275 -8.40 -11.48 -4.45
N ARG A 276 -8.54 -11.30 -3.13
CA ARG A 276 -7.42 -11.41 -2.17
C ARG A 276 -6.93 -12.85 -2.04
N TYR A 277 -7.85 -13.82 -1.94
CA TYR A 277 -7.49 -15.25 -1.94
C TYR A 277 -6.68 -15.60 -3.20
N GLU A 278 -7.17 -15.21 -4.39
CA GLU A 278 -6.49 -15.48 -5.66
C GLU A 278 -5.08 -14.87 -5.70
N LYS A 279 -4.92 -13.60 -5.27
CA LYS A 279 -3.61 -12.93 -5.19
C LYS A 279 -2.64 -13.65 -4.27
N LEU A 280 -3.07 -14.04 -3.08
CA LEU A 280 -2.20 -14.75 -2.11
C LEU A 280 -1.76 -16.11 -2.66
N ILE A 281 -2.66 -16.84 -3.31
CA ILE A 281 -2.34 -18.13 -3.94
C ILE A 281 -1.34 -17.95 -5.09
N ASP A 282 -1.53 -16.94 -5.95
CA ASP A 282 -0.61 -16.66 -7.06
C ASP A 282 0.77 -16.21 -6.57
N GLN A 283 0.85 -15.59 -5.39
CA GLN A 283 2.11 -15.30 -4.70
C GLN A 283 2.73 -16.52 -4.00
N GLY A 284 2.09 -17.70 -4.10
CA GLY A 284 2.55 -18.93 -3.48
C GLY A 284 2.42 -18.94 -1.95
N LYS A 285 1.58 -18.09 -1.36
CA LYS A 285 1.38 -18.03 0.10
C LYS A 285 0.45 -19.15 0.57
N SER A 286 0.63 -19.60 1.82
CA SER A 286 -0.27 -20.55 2.48
C SER A 286 -1.46 -19.82 3.09
N LEU A 287 -2.65 -20.38 2.99
CA LEU A 287 -3.87 -19.74 3.46
C LEU A 287 -4.95 -20.75 3.86
N VAL A 288 -5.83 -20.32 4.76
CA VAL A 288 -6.99 -21.10 5.20
C VAL A 288 -8.13 -20.93 4.20
N ILE A 289 -8.64 -22.03 3.64
CA ILE A 289 -9.86 -22.03 2.82
C ILE A 289 -10.93 -22.80 3.56
N TRP A 290 -11.98 -22.11 3.98
CA TRP A 290 -13.01 -22.66 4.86
C TRP A 290 -13.81 -23.80 4.23
N HIS A 291 -14.18 -24.79 5.06
CA HIS A 291 -15.08 -25.86 4.64
C HIS A 291 -16.48 -25.28 4.32
N GLN A 292 -17.17 -25.83 3.31
CA GLN A 292 -18.48 -25.31 2.86
C GLN A 292 -19.58 -25.37 3.93
N GLU A 293 -19.40 -26.21 4.95
CA GLU A 293 -20.32 -26.34 6.08
C GLU A 293 -20.18 -25.20 7.11
N ILE A 294 -19.08 -24.46 7.07
CA ILE A 294 -18.85 -23.29 7.92
C ILE A 294 -19.59 -22.12 7.31
N LYS A 295 -20.57 -21.60 8.06
CA LYS A 295 -21.46 -20.50 7.63
C LYS A 295 -21.10 -19.16 8.27
N GLU A 296 -20.36 -19.23 9.37
CA GLU A 296 -19.89 -18.12 10.17
C GLU A 296 -18.90 -17.29 9.35
N LYS A 297 -18.99 -15.96 9.49
CA LYS A 297 -18.29 -15.02 8.62
C LYS A 297 -16.80 -14.91 8.96
N ASP A 298 -16.48 -14.80 10.25
CA ASP A 298 -15.11 -14.60 10.74
C ASP A 298 -14.82 -15.57 11.90
N ILE A 299 -13.57 -15.54 12.40
CA ILE A 299 -13.15 -16.43 13.51
C ILE A 299 -13.98 -16.14 14.76
N ASN A 300 -14.27 -14.87 15.06
CA ASN A 300 -15.08 -14.52 16.21
C ASN A 300 -16.48 -15.14 16.17
N ASP A 301 -17.16 -15.06 15.02
CA ASP A 301 -18.47 -15.69 14.81
C ASP A 301 -18.38 -17.23 14.99
N MET A 302 -17.28 -17.86 14.53
CA MET A 302 -17.05 -19.30 14.72
C MET A 302 -16.84 -19.68 16.20
N VAL A 303 -16.13 -18.85 16.96
CA VAL A 303 -15.96 -19.05 18.41
C VAL A 303 -17.28 -18.93 19.13
N ILE A 304 -18.08 -17.91 18.81
CA ILE A 304 -19.44 -17.73 19.36
C ILE A 304 -20.33 -18.94 19.05
N ALA A 305 -20.18 -19.54 17.87
CA ALA A 305 -20.87 -20.77 17.48
C ALA A 305 -20.33 -22.04 18.16
N GLY A 306 -19.32 -21.94 19.05
CA GLY A 306 -18.76 -23.06 19.82
C GLY A 306 -17.77 -23.92 19.04
N ARG A 307 -17.20 -23.43 17.93
CA ARG A 307 -16.24 -24.19 17.13
C ARG A 307 -14.82 -24.07 17.72
N ASN A 308 -14.06 -25.16 17.64
CA ASN A 308 -12.63 -25.12 17.90
C ASN A 308 -11.90 -24.50 16.70
N VAL A 309 -11.78 -23.17 16.71
CA VAL A 309 -11.21 -22.42 15.58
C VAL A 309 -9.74 -22.73 15.30
N GLN A 310 -8.95 -23.04 16.33
CA GLN A 310 -7.54 -23.44 16.16
C GLN A 310 -7.44 -24.72 15.34
N HIS A 311 -8.21 -25.75 15.71
CA HIS A 311 -8.26 -26.99 14.96
C HIS A 311 -8.79 -26.79 13.53
N VAL A 312 -9.81 -25.94 13.37
CA VAL A 312 -10.39 -25.64 12.05
C VAL A 312 -9.35 -25.00 11.13
N VAL A 313 -8.57 -24.01 11.58
CA VAL A 313 -7.56 -23.36 10.73
C VAL A 313 -6.42 -24.32 10.37
N GLU A 314 -6.00 -25.16 11.31
CA GLU A 314 -4.96 -26.17 11.10
C GLU A 314 -5.37 -27.20 10.04
N CYS A 315 -6.61 -27.70 10.08
CA CYS A 315 -7.12 -28.70 9.13
C CYS A 315 -7.50 -28.13 7.76
N ASN A 316 -7.58 -26.80 7.61
CA ASN A 316 -8.03 -26.14 6.39
C ASN A 316 -6.97 -25.23 5.76
N THR A 317 -5.69 -25.45 6.08
CA THR A 317 -4.57 -24.72 5.47
C THR A 317 -4.14 -25.38 4.17
N TYR A 318 -4.09 -24.61 3.08
CA TYR A 318 -3.73 -25.07 1.75
C TYR A 318 -2.71 -24.13 1.08
N GLN A 319 -1.98 -24.61 0.08
CA GLN A 319 -1.03 -23.82 -0.71
C GLN A 319 -1.03 -24.25 -2.18
N GLY A 320 -0.60 -23.36 -3.08
CA GLY A 320 -0.32 -23.70 -4.48
C GLY A 320 -1.54 -24.24 -5.24
N LEU A 321 -1.35 -25.33 -5.99
CA LEU A 321 -2.41 -25.90 -6.84
C LEU A 321 -3.59 -26.44 -6.03
N GLU A 322 -3.33 -27.05 -4.87
CA GLU A 322 -4.38 -27.54 -3.97
C GLU A 322 -5.28 -26.37 -3.52
N ALA A 323 -4.67 -25.25 -3.12
CA ALA A 323 -5.41 -24.04 -2.77
C ALA A 323 -6.26 -23.51 -3.94
N LYS A 324 -5.76 -23.54 -5.18
CA LYS A 324 -6.57 -23.13 -6.36
C LYS A 324 -7.82 -23.99 -6.54
N ILE A 325 -7.69 -25.30 -6.37
CA ILE A 325 -8.81 -26.24 -6.49
C ILE A 325 -9.83 -26.00 -5.37
N LYS A 326 -9.35 -25.92 -4.12
CA LYS A 326 -10.19 -25.65 -2.96
C LYS A 326 -10.91 -24.31 -3.07
N LEU A 327 -10.22 -23.25 -3.49
CA LEU A 327 -10.82 -21.93 -3.68
C LEU A 327 -11.94 -21.97 -4.72
N THR A 328 -11.75 -22.69 -5.82
CA THR A 328 -12.76 -22.85 -6.88
C THR A 328 -14.03 -23.53 -6.35
N SER A 329 -13.87 -24.50 -5.45
CA SER A 329 -15.01 -25.15 -4.79
C SER A 329 -15.68 -24.26 -3.73
N TRP A 330 -14.94 -23.36 -3.09
CA TRP A 330 -15.44 -22.50 -2.01
C TRP A 330 -16.14 -21.24 -2.54
N LYS A 331 -15.59 -20.59 -3.57
CA LYS A 331 -16.15 -19.34 -4.13
C LYS A 331 -17.51 -19.57 -4.79
N LYS A 332 -18.41 -18.59 -4.65
CA LYS A 332 -19.80 -18.64 -5.13
C LYS A 332 -20.15 -17.44 -6.01
N ILE A 333 -19.16 -16.98 -6.79
CA ILE A 333 -19.24 -15.83 -7.70
C ILE A 333 -19.09 -16.32 -9.13
#